data_AF-A0A520LKD3-F1
#
_entry.id   AF-A0A520LKD3-F1
#
_cell.length_a   1.000
_cell.length_b   1.000
_cell.length_c   1.000
_cell.angle_alpha   90.00
_cell.angle_beta   90.00
_cell.angle_gamma   90.00
#
_symmetry.space_group_name_H-M   'P 1'
#
loop_
_entity.id
_entity.type
_entity.pdbx_description
1 polymer ?
#
loop_
_entity_poly.entity_id
_entity_poly.type
_entity_poly.pdbx_seq_one_letter_code
_entity_poly.pdbx_strand_id
1 'polypeptide(L)'
;MTLLLRGLLWGAPLPPSSDPSRAIQQQRSPVQLTGRLLADARRFDDACSALVAVEWLDGIRRPGRTELQLRPCPDPPHQGWRVRVRGPLKRPAAGVHPLLPGPAERLAARGSWSQLRASRIEVLDRPWTPIADLRRRIADRLQAAAGAQRGGLLAALVLGSAQ
;
A
#
# COMPACT_ATOMS: atom_id res chain seq x y z
N MET A 1 20.69 -22.04 24.09
CA MET A 1 21.87 -21.78 23.24
C MET A 1 22.01 -22.92 22.26
N THR A 2 21.28 -22.86 21.13
CA THR A 2 21.32 -23.75 19.95
C THR A 2 20.07 -23.37 19.12
N LEU A 3 20.05 -23.05 17.83
CA LEU A 3 21.06 -22.98 16.78
C LEU A 3 20.46 -22.01 15.73
N LEU A 4 21.10 -20.85 15.54
CA LEU A 4 20.89 -19.95 14.42
C LEU A 4 21.49 -20.61 13.18
N LEU A 5 20.69 -21.35 12.42
CA LEU A 5 21.09 -21.93 11.14
C LEU A 5 19.92 -21.92 10.16
N ARG A 6 19.58 -20.73 9.67
CA ARG A 6 18.69 -20.55 8.51
C ARG A 6 19.23 -19.49 7.54
N GLY A 7 20.54 -19.45 7.34
CA GLY A 7 21.21 -18.39 6.58
C GLY A 7 21.43 -18.62 5.08
N LEU A 8 20.97 -19.73 4.47
CA LEU A 8 21.34 -20.07 3.07
C LEU A 8 20.20 -20.53 2.14
N LEU A 9 18.92 -20.42 2.54
CA LEU A 9 17.77 -20.86 1.72
C LEU A 9 16.58 -19.88 1.83
N TRP A 10 16.83 -18.56 1.76
CA TRP A 10 15.76 -17.56 1.88
C TRP A 10 14.99 -17.41 0.56
N GLY A 11 14.09 -18.37 0.30
CA GLY A 11 13.00 -18.17 -0.64
C GLY A 11 12.11 -17.01 -0.20
N ALA A 12 11.53 -16.29 -1.16
CA ALA A 12 10.62 -15.17 -0.87
C ALA A 12 9.49 -15.61 0.09
N PRO A 13 9.06 -14.76 1.03
CA PRO A 13 8.01 -15.12 1.98
C PRO A 13 6.73 -15.53 1.22
N LEU A 14 6.11 -16.63 1.68
CA LEU A 14 4.87 -17.14 1.11
C LEU A 14 3.65 -16.47 1.77
N PRO A 15 2.55 -16.25 1.03
CA PRO A 15 1.34 -15.66 1.59
C PRO A 15 0.68 -16.61 2.59
N PRO A 16 0.28 -16.13 3.78
CA PRO A 16 -0.43 -16.93 4.77
C PRO A 16 -1.78 -17.45 4.23
N SER A 17 -2.38 -18.43 4.91
CA SER A 17 -3.65 -19.04 4.49
C SER A 17 -4.82 -18.06 4.51
N SER A 18 -4.77 -17.03 5.35
CA SER A 18 -5.78 -15.99 5.44
C SER A 18 -5.60 -14.85 4.45
N ASP A 19 -4.50 -14.84 3.68
CA ASP A 19 -4.10 -13.72 2.83
C ASP A 19 -5.15 -13.41 1.74
N PRO A 20 -5.45 -12.13 1.46
CA PRO A 20 -6.37 -11.73 0.40
C PRO A 20 -6.04 -12.32 -0.98
N SER A 21 -4.76 -12.60 -1.30
CA SER A 21 -4.37 -13.19 -2.58
C SER A 21 -4.98 -14.57 -2.84
N ARG A 22 -5.44 -15.28 -1.81
CA ARG A 22 -6.15 -16.56 -1.94
C ARG A 22 -7.50 -16.41 -2.62
N ALA A 23 -8.15 -15.24 -2.51
CA ALA A 23 -9.42 -14.97 -3.19
C ALA A 23 -9.29 -14.86 -4.71
N ILE A 24 -8.08 -14.57 -5.22
CA ILE A 24 -7.82 -14.47 -6.67
C ILE A 24 -8.01 -15.85 -7.35
N GLN A 25 -7.61 -16.93 -6.68
CA GLN A 25 -7.77 -18.30 -7.19
C GLN A 25 -9.24 -18.71 -7.32
N GLN A 26 -10.11 -18.08 -6.52
CA GLN A 26 -11.55 -18.34 -6.53
C GLN A 26 -12.29 -17.52 -7.59
N GLN A 27 -11.57 -16.74 -8.41
CA GLN A 27 -12.10 -15.88 -9.48
C GLN A 27 -13.23 -14.94 -9.04
N ARG A 28 -13.29 -14.56 -7.76
CA ARG A 28 -14.25 -13.59 -7.25
C ARG A 28 -13.75 -12.19 -7.60
N SER A 29 -14.37 -11.54 -8.58
CA SER A 29 -14.03 -10.18 -8.99
C SER A 29 -15.24 -9.51 -9.66
N PRO A 30 -15.62 -8.27 -9.29
CA PRO A 30 -14.95 -7.41 -8.30
C PRO A 30 -15.21 -7.86 -6.86
N VAL A 31 -14.26 -7.56 -5.98
CA VAL A 31 -14.39 -7.79 -4.52
C VAL A 31 -14.61 -6.47 -3.79
N GLN A 32 -15.12 -6.55 -2.56
CA GLN A 32 -15.19 -5.46 -1.60
C GLN A 32 -14.21 -5.71 -0.46
N LEU A 33 -13.21 -4.84 -0.34
CA LEU A 33 -12.19 -4.87 0.70
C LEU A 33 -12.49 -3.78 1.73
N THR A 34 -12.41 -4.11 3.02
CA THR A 34 -12.40 -3.12 4.12
C THR A 34 -11.09 -3.25 4.89
N GLY A 35 -10.44 -2.13 5.18
CA GLY A 35 -9.19 -2.14 5.92
C GLY A 35 -8.67 -0.75 6.25
N ARG A 36 -7.44 -0.70 6.79
CA ARG A 36 -6.78 0.53 7.22
C ARG A 36 -5.53 0.83 6.40
N LEU A 37 -5.33 2.08 6.02
CA LEU A 37 -4.11 2.50 5.32
C LEU A 37 -2.89 2.45 6.24
N LEU A 38 -1.83 1.79 5.77
CA LEU A 38 -0.59 1.63 6.51
C LEU A 38 0.36 2.81 6.39
N ALA A 39 0.22 3.61 5.32
CA ALA A 39 1.00 4.81 5.05
C ALA A 39 0.18 5.75 4.16
N ASP A 40 0.63 7.00 4.03
CA ASP A 40 0.09 7.93 3.05
C ASP A 40 0.20 7.35 1.63
N ALA A 41 -0.81 7.56 0.80
CA ALA A 41 -0.79 7.08 -0.56
C ALA A 41 0.37 7.72 -1.35
N ARG A 42 1.15 6.89 -2.02
CA ARG A 42 2.19 7.34 -2.94
C ARG A 42 1.53 7.89 -4.20
N ARG A 43 1.88 9.11 -4.56
CA ARG A 43 1.39 9.79 -5.76
C ARG A 43 2.24 9.41 -6.97
N PHE A 44 1.55 9.24 -8.09
CA PHE A 44 2.03 9.22 -9.47
C PHE A 44 1.14 10.21 -10.24
N ASP A 45 1.53 10.61 -11.45
CA ASP A 45 0.89 11.68 -12.23
C ASP A 45 -0.64 11.80 -12.03
N ASP A 46 -1.42 10.82 -12.48
CA ASP A 46 -2.88 10.77 -12.38
C ASP A 46 -3.41 9.73 -11.39
N ALA A 47 -2.50 9.04 -10.70
CA ALA A 47 -2.80 7.82 -9.95
C ALA A 47 -2.11 7.82 -8.61
N CYS A 48 -2.60 7.02 -7.68
CA CYS A 48 -1.90 6.79 -6.43
C CYS A 48 -1.96 5.33 -6.03
N SER A 49 -0.98 4.89 -5.24
CA SER A 49 -1.01 3.57 -4.61
C SER A 49 -0.86 3.66 -3.10
N ALA A 50 -1.60 2.81 -2.39
CA ALA A 50 -1.58 2.75 -0.94
C ALA A 50 -1.57 1.31 -0.47
N LEU A 51 -0.86 1.02 0.60
CA LEU A 51 -0.88 -0.31 1.21
C LEU A 51 -1.95 -0.35 2.30
N VAL A 52 -2.84 -1.33 2.23
CA VAL A 52 -3.92 -1.53 3.21
C VAL A 52 -3.64 -2.75 4.05
N ALA A 53 -3.79 -2.63 5.36
CA ALA A 53 -4.03 -3.76 6.24
C ALA A 53 -5.49 -4.17 6.12
N VAL A 54 -5.73 -5.31 5.47
CA VAL A 54 -7.07 -5.82 5.19
C VAL A 54 -7.67 -6.40 6.47
N GLU A 55 -8.90 -6.01 6.77
CA GLU A 55 -9.70 -6.58 7.87
C GLU A 55 -10.71 -7.58 7.30
N TRP A 56 -11.42 -7.18 6.24
CA TRP A 56 -12.52 -7.92 5.63
C TRP A 56 -12.41 -7.91 4.11
N LEU A 57 -12.77 -9.03 3.49
CA LEU A 57 -12.91 -9.20 2.05
C LEU A 57 -14.24 -9.91 1.77
N ASP A 58 -15.15 -9.25 1.06
CA ASP A 58 -16.52 -9.72 0.79
C ASP A 58 -17.27 -10.18 2.06
N GLY A 59 -17.12 -9.43 3.16
CA GLY A 59 -17.75 -9.76 4.44
C GLY A 59 -17.07 -10.89 5.22
N ILE A 60 -16.01 -11.50 4.68
CA ILE A 60 -15.24 -12.56 5.34
C ILE A 60 -13.97 -11.97 5.94
N ARG A 61 -13.67 -12.29 7.20
CA ARG A 61 -12.43 -11.85 7.85
C ARG A 61 -11.22 -12.49 7.17
N ARG A 62 -10.40 -11.68 6.50
CA ARG A 62 -9.20 -12.13 5.77
C ARG A 62 -8.03 -11.17 6.04
N PRO A 63 -7.39 -11.30 7.21
CA PRO A 63 -6.25 -10.45 7.55
C PRO A 63 -5.09 -10.70 6.60
N GLY A 64 -4.49 -9.61 6.16
CA GLY A 64 -3.33 -9.60 5.27
C GLY A 64 -3.10 -8.19 4.76
N ARG A 65 -2.30 -8.05 3.70
CA ARG A 65 -2.06 -6.75 3.06
C ARG A 65 -2.43 -6.79 1.59
N THR A 66 -2.88 -5.66 1.08
CA THR A 66 -3.19 -5.50 -0.35
C THR A 66 -2.81 -4.10 -0.76
N GLU A 67 -2.15 -3.97 -1.92
CA GLU A 67 -1.95 -2.66 -2.53
C GLU A 67 -3.23 -2.21 -3.22
N LEU A 68 -3.70 -1.01 -2.90
CA LEU A 68 -4.73 -0.32 -3.67
C LEU A 68 -4.08 0.48 -4.78
N GLN A 69 -4.68 0.43 -5.96
CA GLN A 69 -4.35 1.30 -7.10
C GLN A 69 -5.57 2.16 -7.40
N LEU A 70 -5.44 3.48 -7.26
CA LEU A 70 -6.51 4.44 -7.55
C LEU A 70 -6.14 5.24 -8.80
N ARG A 71 -7.07 5.30 -9.75
CA ARG A 71 -6.98 6.13 -10.95
C ARG A 71 -8.40 6.53 -11.38
N PRO A 72 -8.72 7.84 -11.50
CA PRO A 72 -7.89 8.97 -11.10
C PRO A 72 -7.68 9.04 -9.58
N CYS A 73 -6.66 9.76 -9.11
CA CYS A 73 -6.42 9.99 -7.68
C CYS A 73 -6.18 11.48 -7.35
N PRO A 74 -7.24 12.32 -7.36
CA PRO A 74 -7.12 13.74 -7.00
C PRO A 74 -6.85 13.95 -5.50
N ASP A 75 -7.52 13.16 -4.65
CA ASP A 75 -7.43 13.24 -3.19
C ASP A 75 -6.83 11.95 -2.61
N PRO A 76 -5.49 11.82 -2.57
CA PRO A 76 -4.86 10.61 -2.08
C PRO A 76 -5.13 10.38 -0.59
N PRO A 77 -5.54 9.17 -0.20
CA PRO A 77 -5.90 8.88 1.17
C PRO A 77 -4.68 8.83 2.09
N HIS A 78 -4.87 9.24 3.35
CA HIS A 78 -3.79 9.32 4.34
C HIS A 78 -3.66 8.05 5.18
N GLN A 79 -2.49 7.88 5.80
CA GLN A 79 -2.20 6.87 6.79
C GLN A 79 -3.29 6.83 7.87
N GLY A 80 -3.64 5.62 8.32
CA GLY A 80 -4.59 5.41 9.39
C GLY A 80 -6.05 5.47 8.95
N TRP A 81 -6.37 6.05 7.79
CA TRP A 81 -7.74 6.07 7.28
C TRP A 81 -8.28 4.66 7.11
N ARG A 82 -9.52 4.47 7.56
CA ARG A 82 -10.26 3.22 7.33
C ARG A 82 -11.09 3.39 6.08
N VAL A 83 -10.95 2.46 5.14
CA VAL A 83 -11.54 2.55 3.81
C VAL A 83 -12.29 1.27 3.47
N ARG A 84 -13.35 1.44 2.68
CA ARG A 84 -14.02 0.37 1.94
C ARG A 84 -13.78 0.60 0.46
N VAL A 85 -13.27 -0.40 -0.23
CA VAL A 85 -12.86 -0.30 -1.63
C VAL A 85 -13.44 -1.44 -2.42
N ARG A 86 -14.04 -1.12 -3.57
CA ARG A 86 -14.52 -2.11 -4.53
C ARG A 86 -13.64 -2.09 -5.78
N GLY A 87 -13.36 -3.26 -6.32
CA GLY A 87 -12.61 -3.37 -7.57
C GLY A 87 -12.08 -4.78 -7.86
N PRO A 88 -11.51 -5.01 -9.05
CA PRO A 88 -10.85 -6.27 -9.35
C PRO A 88 -9.60 -6.47 -8.50
N LEU A 89 -9.50 -7.67 -7.91
CA LEU A 89 -8.34 -8.15 -7.17
C LEU A 89 -7.48 -9.02 -8.09
N LYS A 90 -6.18 -8.74 -8.16
CA LYS A 90 -5.23 -9.47 -9.01
C LYS A 90 -3.92 -9.73 -8.31
N ARG A 91 -3.12 -10.63 -8.88
CA ARG A 91 -1.72 -10.80 -8.47
C ARG A 91 -0.91 -9.63 -9.01
N PRO A 92 0.08 -9.12 -8.25
CA PRO A 92 1.06 -8.21 -8.82
C PRO A 92 1.83 -8.90 -9.95
N ALA A 93 2.25 -8.11 -10.93
CA ALA A 93 3.11 -8.62 -12.01
C ALA A 93 4.50 -8.98 -11.47
N ALA A 94 5.04 -10.11 -11.93
CA ALA A 94 6.42 -10.50 -11.67
C ALA A 94 7.40 -9.53 -12.35
N GLY A 95 8.63 -9.45 -11.84
CA GLY A 95 9.70 -8.74 -12.53
C GLY A 95 10.00 -9.33 -13.90
N VAL A 96 10.19 -8.47 -14.90
CA VAL A 96 10.61 -8.90 -16.25
C VAL A 96 12.09 -9.29 -16.26
N HIS A 97 12.89 -8.70 -15.37
CA HIS A 97 14.35 -8.89 -15.31
C HIS A 97 14.77 -9.60 -14.02
N PRO A 98 15.57 -10.69 -14.06
CA PRO A 98 15.94 -11.47 -12.87
C PRO A 98 16.68 -10.67 -11.78
N LEU A 99 17.47 -9.66 -12.17
CA LEU A 99 18.27 -8.87 -11.23
C LEU A 99 17.54 -7.66 -10.62
N LEU A 100 16.35 -7.31 -11.12
CA LEU A 100 15.61 -6.14 -10.65
C LEU A 100 14.29 -6.56 -10.02
N PRO A 101 14.04 -6.26 -8.74
CA PRO A 101 12.81 -6.65 -8.08
C PRO A 101 11.61 -5.95 -8.76
N GLY A 102 10.70 -6.74 -9.31
CA GLY A 102 9.46 -6.27 -9.92
C GLY A 102 8.39 -5.89 -8.88
N PRO A 103 7.18 -5.55 -9.34
CA PRO A 103 6.08 -5.21 -8.45
C PRO A 103 5.74 -6.30 -7.43
N ALA A 104 5.73 -7.57 -7.86
CA ALA A 104 5.45 -8.70 -6.98
C ALA A 104 6.49 -8.84 -5.87
N GLU A 105 7.77 -8.76 -6.20
CA GLU A 105 8.88 -8.91 -5.26
C GLU A 105 8.90 -7.76 -4.25
N ARG A 106 8.72 -6.52 -4.73
CA ARG A 106 8.65 -5.33 -3.86
C ARG A 106 7.43 -5.35 -2.92
N LEU A 107 6.29 -5.86 -3.37
CA LEU A 107 5.11 -5.99 -2.53
C LEU A 107 5.23 -7.16 -1.55
N ALA A 108 5.83 -8.28 -1.97
CA ALA A 108 6.11 -9.41 -1.09
C ALA A 108 7.06 -9.02 0.05
N ALA A 109 8.08 -8.20 -0.22
CA ALA A 109 8.95 -7.62 0.82
C ALA A 109 8.18 -6.74 1.83
N ARG A 110 7.00 -6.24 1.45
CA ARG A 110 6.08 -5.48 2.30
C ARG A 110 4.94 -6.34 2.86
N GLY A 111 4.99 -7.66 2.67
CA GLY A 111 3.99 -8.62 3.13
C GLY A 111 2.66 -8.55 2.39
N SER A 112 2.67 -8.19 1.10
CA SER A 112 1.48 -8.08 0.25
C SER A 112 1.66 -8.90 -1.04
N TRP A 113 0.69 -9.76 -1.35
CA TRP A 113 0.71 -10.62 -2.55
C TRP A 113 -0.47 -10.37 -3.48
N SER A 114 -1.20 -9.28 -3.27
CA SER A 114 -2.36 -8.88 -4.07
C SER A 114 -2.38 -7.38 -4.33
N GLN A 115 -3.02 -7.01 -5.44
CA GLN A 115 -3.34 -5.64 -5.83
C GLN A 115 -4.83 -5.54 -6.12
N LEU A 116 -5.47 -4.46 -5.66
CA LEU A 116 -6.86 -4.13 -5.96
C LEU A 116 -6.89 -2.81 -6.73
N ARG A 117 -7.37 -2.84 -7.99
CA ARG A 117 -7.59 -1.61 -8.76
C ARG A 117 -8.95 -1.05 -8.37
N ALA A 118 -8.97 0.07 -7.65
CA ALA A 118 -10.20 0.64 -7.12
C ALA A 118 -11.09 1.16 -8.25
N SER A 119 -12.32 0.66 -8.32
CA SER A 119 -13.41 1.26 -9.10
C SER A 119 -14.28 2.20 -8.25
N ARG A 120 -14.33 1.96 -6.93
CA ARG A 120 -14.94 2.85 -5.95
C ARG A 120 -14.17 2.78 -4.63
N ILE A 121 -13.98 3.92 -4.00
CA ILE A 121 -13.44 4.02 -2.63
C ILE A 121 -14.41 4.84 -1.77
N GLU A 122 -14.65 4.37 -0.56
CA GLU A 122 -15.42 5.04 0.48
C GLU A 122 -14.53 5.15 1.72
N VAL A 123 -14.40 6.35 2.28
CA VAL A 123 -13.68 6.57 3.53
C VAL A 123 -14.66 6.39 4.68
N LEU A 124 -14.40 5.38 5.51
CA LEU A 124 -15.25 5.04 6.66
C LEU A 124 -14.85 5.81 7.92
N ASP A 125 -13.55 6.06 8.09
CA ASP A 125 -13.00 6.77 9.25
C ASP A 125 -11.70 7.49 8.89
N ARG A 126 -11.47 8.63 9.54
CA ARG A 126 -10.29 9.50 9.36
C ARG A 126 -9.64 9.75 10.73
N PRO A 127 -9.06 8.71 11.36
CA PRO A 127 -8.47 8.88 12.68
C PRO A 127 -7.24 9.78 12.59
N TRP A 128 -7.00 10.52 13.67
CA TRP A 128 -5.78 11.31 13.81
C TRP A 128 -4.56 10.39 13.98
N THR A 129 -3.49 10.69 13.25
CA THR A 129 -2.22 9.95 13.22
C THR A 129 -1.08 10.88 13.61
N PRO A 130 -0.79 11.09 14.91
CA PRO A 130 -0.02 12.25 15.40
C PRO A 130 1.29 12.50 14.65
N ILE A 131 2.09 11.45 14.44
CA ILE A 131 3.37 11.55 13.75
C ILE A 131 3.21 11.80 12.25
N ALA A 132 2.28 11.11 11.57
CA ALA A 132 2.08 11.29 10.14
C ALA A 132 1.45 12.67 9.82
N ASP A 133 0.50 13.11 10.64
CA ASP A 133 -0.09 14.46 10.54
C ASP A 133 0.94 15.55 10.79
N LEU A 134 1.86 15.37 11.74
CA LEU A 134 2.96 16.30 11.96
C LEU A 134 3.89 16.36 10.74
N ARG A 135 4.26 15.21 10.16
CA ARG A 135 5.11 15.15 8.96
C ARG A 135 4.48 15.86 7.78
N ARG A 136 3.17 15.69 7.55
CA ARG A 136 2.42 16.43 6.54
C ARG A 136 2.50 17.95 6.76
N ARG A 137 2.22 18.43 7.97
CA ARG A 137 2.32 19.86 8.30
C ARG A 137 3.73 20.43 8.07
N ILE A 138 4.77 19.66 8.40
CA ILE A 138 6.15 20.08 8.15
C ILE A 138 6.42 20.14 6.65
N ALA A 139 6.01 19.11 5.89
CA ALA A 139 6.17 19.06 4.45
C ALA A 139 5.48 20.24 3.75
N ASP A 140 4.25 20.58 4.14
CA ASP A 140 3.51 21.72 3.61
C ASP A 140 4.25 23.05 3.85
N ARG A 141 4.80 23.23 5.06
CA ARG A 141 5.58 24.43 5.40
C ARG A 141 6.89 24.53 4.64
N LEU A 142 7.61 23.41 4.48
CA LEU A 142 8.84 23.39 3.69
C LEU A 142 8.57 23.68 2.22
N GLN A 143 7.47 23.14 1.69
CA GLN A 143 7.05 23.42 0.32
C GLN A 143 6.70 24.90 0.12
N ALA A 144 5.97 25.51 1.06
CA ALA A 144 5.63 26.92 1.03
C ALA A 144 6.88 27.83 1.17
N ALA A 145 7.82 27.48 2.05
CA ALA A 145 9.00 28.30 2.32
C ALA A 145 10.08 28.22 1.24
N ALA A 146 10.30 27.06 0.63
CA ALA A 146 11.40 26.83 -0.31
C ALA A 146 11.03 27.01 -1.80
N GLY A 147 9.76 27.32 -2.08
CA GLY A 147 9.25 27.58 -3.44
C GLY A 147 9.25 26.33 -4.33
N ALA A 148 8.79 26.51 -5.58
CA ALA A 148 8.52 25.39 -6.50
C ALA A 148 9.75 24.53 -6.85
N GLN A 149 10.96 25.11 -6.87
CA GLN A 149 12.18 24.41 -7.30
C GLN A 149 12.70 23.40 -6.27
N ARG A 150 12.61 23.72 -4.97
CA ARG A 150 13.21 22.92 -3.88
C ARG A 150 12.17 22.39 -2.89
N GLY A 151 11.01 23.03 -2.82
CA GLY A 151 9.94 22.69 -1.88
C GLY A 151 9.45 21.25 -2.01
N GLY A 152 9.27 20.76 -3.24
CA GLY A 152 8.85 19.37 -3.48
C GLY A 152 9.88 18.34 -2.98
N LEU A 153 11.18 18.60 -3.18
CA LEU A 153 12.25 17.72 -2.69
C LEU A 153 12.31 17.70 -1.16
N LEU A 154 12.24 18.88 -0.52
CA LEU A 154 12.26 18.99 0.95
C LEU A 154 11.03 18.32 1.58
N ALA A 155 9.86 18.50 0.98
CA ALA A 155 8.64 17.81 1.41
C ALA A 155 8.78 16.28 1.30
N ALA A 156 9.36 15.78 0.19
CA ALA A 156 9.55 14.35 -0.04
C ALA A 156 10.50 13.70 0.99
N LEU A 157 11.54 14.41 1.43
CA LEU A 157 12.46 13.94 2.48
C LEU A 157 11.72 13.71 3.81
N VAL A 158 10.89 14.67 4.22
CA VAL A 158 10.12 14.56 5.47
C VAL A 158 9.05 13.47 5.39
N LEU A 159 8.38 13.33 4.24
CA LEU A 159 7.37 12.30 4.01
C LEU A 159 7.97 10.89 3.82
N GLY A 160 9.29 10.77 3.70
CA GLY A 160 9.95 9.48 3.45
C GLY A 160 9.56 8.88 2.09
N SER A 161 9.16 9.76 1.16
CA SER A 161 8.84 9.42 -0.24
C SER A 161 10.01 9.71 -1.17
N ALA A 162 11.07 10.38 -0.69
CA ALA A 162 12.36 10.48 -1.37
C ALA A 162 13.05 9.11 -1.31
N GLN A 163 12.99 8.37 -2.41
CA GLN A 163 13.66 7.09 -2.61
C GLN A 163 14.10 7.00 -4.07
#